data_AF-A0A7V1BX84-F1
#
_entry.id   AF-A0A7V1BX84-F1
#
_cell.length_a   1.000
_cell.length_b   1.000
_cell.length_c   1.000
_cell.angle_alpha   90.00
_cell.angle_beta   90.00
_cell.angle_gamma   90.00
#
_symmetry.space_group_name_H-M   'P 1'
#
loop_
_entity.id
_entity.type
_entity.pdbx_description
1 polymer ?
#
loop_
_entity_poly.entity_id
_entity_poly.type
_entity_poly.pdbx_seq_one_letter_code
_entity_poly.pdbx_strand_id
1 'polypeptide(L)'
;MYLASWSGGKDSCFACYSAIRQGSEMSHLVHFVRENNLHGVSAELIKLQAGLSGINMVQREVSSDNFESEFKDTIKNIRNVKGMVF
;
A
#
# COMPACT_ATOMS: atom_id res chain seq x y z
N MET A 1 14.52 3.60 0.23
CA MET A 1 13.52 2.56 0.54
C MET A 1 12.46 2.55 -0.54
N TYR A 2 11.59 1.55 -0.58
CA TYR A 2 10.52 1.39 -1.56
C TYR A 2 9.15 1.35 -0.89
N LEU A 3 8.11 1.62 -1.66
CA LEU A 3 6.71 1.43 -1.25
C LEU A 3 6.14 0.22 -1.97
N ALA A 4 5.14 -0.42 -1.37
CA ALA A 4 4.34 -1.43 -2.06
C ALA A 4 2.87 -1.02 -2.10
N SER A 5 2.28 -1.05 -3.30
CA SER A 5 0.83 -1.01 -3.46
C SER A 5 0.23 -2.22 -2.77
N TRP A 6 -0.68 -2.01 -1.83
CA TRP A 6 -1.20 -3.08 -1.00
C TRP A 6 -2.71 -3.15 -1.03
N SER A 7 -3.25 -4.27 -1.50
CA SER A 7 -4.68 -4.59 -1.46
C SER A 7 -5.02 -5.70 -0.46
N GLY A 8 -4.01 -6.30 0.18
CA GLY A 8 -4.13 -7.53 0.98
C GLY A 8 -4.36 -8.80 0.16
N GLY A 9 -4.45 -8.68 -1.17
CA GLY A 9 -4.54 -9.81 -2.08
C GLY A 9 -3.19 -10.47 -2.35
N LYS A 10 -3.22 -11.72 -2.80
CA LYS A 10 -2.04 -12.54 -3.10
C LYS A 10 -1.04 -11.86 -4.06
N ASP A 11 -1.55 -11.10 -5.03
CA ASP A 11 -0.70 -10.49 -6.07
C ASP A 11 0.10 -9.32 -5.49
N SER A 12 -0.54 -8.43 -4.73
CA SER A 12 0.16 -7.35 -4.00
C SER A 12 1.15 -7.89 -2.96
N CYS A 13 0.79 -9.00 -2.29
CA CYS A 13 1.68 -9.70 -1.36
C CYS A 13 2.90 -10.27 -2.09
N PHE A 14 2.70 -10.90 -3.25
CA PHE A 14 3.77 -11.47 -4.05
C PHE A 14 4.69 -10.40 -4.64
N ALA A 15 4.15 -9.26 -5.11
CA ALA A 15 4.95 -8.13 -5.59
C ALA A 15 5.84 -7.56 -4.48
N CYS A 16 5.27 -7.33 -3.29
CA CYS A 16 6.02 -6.88 -2.11
C CYS A 16 7.12 -7.89 -1.71
N TYR A 17 6.75 -9.17 -1.59
CA TYR A 17 7.68 -10.25 -1.27
C TYR A 17 8.82 -10.36 -2.29
N SER A 18 8.51 -10.29 -3.59
CA SER A 18 9.49 -10.36 -4.67
C SER A 18 10.48 -9.20 -4.61
N ALA A 19 10.00 -7.98 -4.31
CA ALA A 19 10.86 -6.81 -4.14
C ALA A 19 11.81 -6.98 -2.95
N ILE A 20 11.31 -7.49 -1.81
CA ILE A 20 12.13 -7.81 -0.64
C ILE A 20 13.19 -8.84 -0.99
N ARG A 21 12.82 -9.90 -1.72
CA ARG A 21 13.74 -10.96 -2.17
C ARG A 21 14.83 -10.45 -3.13
N GLN A 22 14.56 -9.36 -3.85
CA GLN A 22 15.52 -8.68 -4.72
C GLN A 22 16.39 -7.63 -3.99
N GLY A 23 16.25 -7.52 -2.66
CA GLY A 23 17.06 -6.62 -1.84
C GLY A 23 16.47 -5.22 -1.66
N SER A 24 15.20 -5.01 -2.04
CA SER A 24 14.52 -3.74 -1.76
C SER A 24 14.01 -3.68 -0.32
N GLU A 25 14.42 -2.64 0.40
CA GLU A 25 13.88 -2.34 1.74
C GLU A 25 12.52 -1.66 1.63
N MET A 26 11.46 -2.31 2.13
CA MET A 26 10.11 -1.77 2.16
C MET A 26 9.94 -0.78 3.30
N SER A 27 9.56 0.45 2.97
CA SER A 27 9.26 1.50 3.94
C SER A 27 7.82 1.40 4.45
N HIS A 28 6.87 1.33 3.50
CA HIS A 28 5.44 1.28 3.81
C HIS A 28 4.67 0.42 2.79
N LEU A 29 3.62 -0.20 3.28
CA LEU A 29 2.49 -0.70 2.49
C LEU A 29 1.49 0.46 2.32
N VAL A 30 1.07 0.74 1.09
CA VAL A 30 0.16 1.85 0.77
C VAL A 30 -1.15 1.30 0.25
N HIS A 31 -2.24 1.60 0.95
CA HIS A 31 -3.59 1.13 0.60
C HIS A 31 -4.56 2.32 0.54
N PHE A 32 -5.31 2.38 -0.55
CA PHE A 32 -6.36 3.36 -0.76
C PHE A 32 -7.72 2.67 -0.69
N VAL A 33 -8.51 3.01 0.34
CA VAL A 33 -9.85 2.52 0.57
C VAL A 33 -10.81 3.31 -0.32
N ARG A 34 -11.55 2.62 -1.19
CA ARG A 34 -12.62 3.22 -1.99
C ARG A 34 -13.98 2.71 -1.52
N GLU A 35 -15.01 3.53 -1.66
CA GLU A 35 -16.39 3.16 -1.28
C GLU A 35 -16.85 1.87 -1.98
N ASN A 36 -16.46 1.68 -3.24
CA ASN A 36 -16.75 0.47 -4.01
C ASN A 36 -15.54 -0.48 -4.04
N ASN A 37 -15.00 -0.84 -2.87
CA ASN A 37 -13.92 -1.81 -2.78
C ASN A 37 -14.32 -3.14 -3.45
N LEU A 38 -13.76 -3.39 -4.64
CA LEU A 38 -14.09 -4.47 -5.58
C LEU A 38 -13.99 -5.91 -5.02
N HIS A 39 -13.42 -6.09 -3.82
CA HIS A 39 -13.12 -7.40 -3.24
C HIS A 39 -13.72 -7.64 -1.84
N GLY A 40 -14.54 -6.71 -1.31
CA GLY A 40 -15.31 -6.94 -0.08
C GLY A 40 -14.51 -7.16 1.21
N VAL A 41 -13.20 -6.90 1.22
CA VAL A 41 -12.35 -6.98 2.41
C VAL A 41 -12.39 -5.66 3.18
N SER A 42 -12.64 -5.73 4.48
CA SER A 42 -12.69 -4.52 5.31
C SER A 42 -11.31 -3.85 5.39
N ALA A 43 -11.31 -2.52 5.42
CA ALA A 43 -10.11 -1.72 5.60
C ALA A 43 -9.34 -2.11 6.88
N GLU A 44 -10.06 -2.50 7.94
CA GLU A 44 -9.51 -2.98 9.19
C GLU A 44 -8.75 -4.30 9.04
N LEU A 45 -9.28 -5.27 8.28
CA LEU A 45 -8.59 -6.53 8.05
C LEU A 45 -7.30 -6.34 7.26
N ILE A 46 -7.31 -5.46 6.25
CA ILE A 46 -6.10 -5.08 5.50
C ILE A 46 -5.06 -4.47 6.45
N LYS A 47 -5.50 -3.60 7.36
CA LYS A 47 -4.63 -2.98 8.36
C LYS A 47 -4.03 -4.00 9.33
N LEU A 48 -4.81 -4.99 9.75
CA LEU A 48 -4.33 -6.09 10.58
C LEU A 48 -3.28 -6.94 9.86
N GLN A 49 -3.52 -7.32 8.59
CA GLN A 49 -2.56 -8.05 7.76
C GLN A 49 -1.23 -7.29 7.62
N ALA A 50 -1.31 -5.99 7.33
CA ALA A 50 -0.15 -5.14 7.24
C ALA A 50 0.62 -5.06 8.57
N GLY A 51 -0.08 -4.91 9.70
CA GLY A 51 0.53 -4.90 11.02
C GLY A 51 1.28 -6.19 11.35
N LEU A 52 0.73 -7.35 10.97
CA LEU A 52 1.38 -8.66 11.15
C LEU A 52 2.61 -8.85 10.25
N SER A 53 2.73 -8.11 9.15
CA SER A 53 3.91 -8.17 8.27
C SER A 53 5.15 -7.52 8.87
N GLY A 54 4.99 -6.68 9.90
CA GLY A 54 6.08 -5.86 10.46
C GLY A 54 6.48 -4.66 9.59
N ILE A 55 5.77 -4.41 8.48
CA ILE A 55 5.99 -3.25 7.60
C ILE A 55 4.96 -2.17 7.97
N ASN A 56 5.40 -0.91 8.06
CA ASN A 56 4.50 0.21 8.32
C ASN A 56 3.42 0.30 7.24
N MET A 57 2.25 0.83 7.58
CA MET A 57 1.15 1.00 6.62
C MET A 57 0.66 2.43 6.58
N VAL A 58 0.39 2.92 5.37
CA VAL A 58 -0.43 4.11 5.14
C VAL A 58 -1.75 3.68 4.52
N GLN A 59 -2.84 4.09 5.17
CA GLN A 59 -4.21 3.86 4.69
C GLN A 59 -4.92 5.20 4.53
N ARG A 60 -5.58 5.39 3.38
CA ARG A 60 -6.34 6.60 3.06
C ARG A 60 -7.68 6.24 2.44
N GLU A 61 -8.74 6.90 2.88
CA GLU A 61 -10.04 6.86 2.21
C GLU A 61 -10.03 7.85 1.05
N VAL A 62 -10.50 7.39 -0.11
CA VAL A 62 -10.51 8.17 -1.35
C VAL A 62 -11.76 7.88 -2.15
N SER A 63 -12.24 8.88 -2.89
CA SER A 63 -13.23 8.74 -3.94
C SER A 63 -12.53 8.58 -5.30
N SER A 64 -13.31 8.32 -6.35
CA SER A 64 -12.77 8.33 -7.72
C SER A 64 -12.22 9.71 -8.12
N ASP A 65 -12.85 10.79 -7.64
CA ASP A 65 -12.52 12.15 -8.06
C ASP A 65 -11.23 12.68 -7.41
N ASN A 66 -10.91 12.26 -6.19
CA ASN A 66 -9.72 12.72 -5.46
C ASN A 66 -8.57 11.70 -5.44
N PHE A 67 -8.74 10.52 -6.05
CA PHE A 67 -7.75 9.45 -5.96
C PHE A 67 -6.35 9.90 -6.40
N GLU A 68 -6.23 10.60 -7.52
CA GLU A 68 -4.92 10.99 -8.04
C GLU A 68 -4.22 12.02 -7.14
N SER A 69 -4.95 13.01 -6.62
CA SER A 69 -4.39 14.00 -5.69
C SER A 69 -3.98 13.35 -4.38
N GLU A 70 -4.85 12.52 -3.79
CA GLU A 70 -4.57 11.80 -2.54
C GLU A 70 -3.42 10.81 -2.69
N PHE A 71 -3.32 10.16 -3.85
CA PHE A 71 -2.18 9.31 -4.20
C PHE A 71 -0.88 10.12 -4.18
N LYS A 72 -0.81 11.20 -4.97
CA LYS A 72 0.40 12.02 -5.07
C LYS A 72 0.80 12.59 -3.71
N ASP A 73 -0.15 13.08 -2.94
CA ASP A 73 0.12 13.67 -1.63
C ASP A 73 0.57 12.62 -0.62
N THR A 74 -0.04 11.43 -0.64
CA THR A 74 0.39 10.30 0.20
C THR A 74 1.84 9.92 -0.08
N ILE A 75 2.20 9.75 -1.35
CA ILE A 75 3.57 9.35 -1.73
C ILE A 75 4.58 10.45 -1.42
N LYS A 76 4.26 11.72 -1.70
CA LYS A 76 5.15 12.87 -1.42
C LYS A 76 5.46 13.04 0.06
N ASN A 77 4.53 12.67 0.94
CA ASN A 77 4.71 12.78 2.38
C ASN A 77 5.62 11.69 2.97
N ILE A 78 5.99 10.67 2.20
CA ILE A 78 6.93 9.62 2.63
C ILE A 78 8.33 9.95 2.12
N ARG A 79 9.26 10.23 3.04
CA ARG A 79 10.63 10.63 2.71
C ARG A 79 11.49 9.44 2.26
N ASN A 80 12.52 9.72 1.44
CA ASN A 80 13.56 8.75 1.03
C ASN A 80 13.05 7.52 0.25
N VAL A 81 11.94 7.69 -0.48
CA VAL A 81 11.38 6.68 -1.38
C VAL A 81 12.08 6.73 -2.74
N LYS A 82 12.54 5.57 -3.23
CA LYS A 82 13.18 5.41 -4.56
C LYS A 82 12.20 4.96 -5.64
N GLY A 83 11.08 4.35 -5.24
CA GLY A 83 10.07 3.83 -6.15
C GLY A 83 8.96 3.10 -5.41
N MET A 84 7.94 2.69 -6.18
CA MET A 84 6.79 1.94 -5.70
C MET A 84 6.62 0.67 -6.55
N VAL A 85 6.39 -0.46 -5.90
CA VAL A 85 6.05 -1.73 -6.55
C VAL A 85 4.54 -1.92 -6.55
N PHE A 86 4.01 -2.54 -7.61
CA PHE A 86 2.59 -2.75 -7.84
C PHE A 86 2.30 -4.24 -7.99
#